data_AF-A0A496YSV1-F1
#
_entry.id   AF-A0A496YSV1-F1
#
_cell.length_a   1.000
_cell.length_b   1.000
_cell.length_c   1.000
_cell.angle_alpha   90.00
_cell.angle_beta   90.00
_cell.angle_gamma   90.00
#
_symmetry.space_group_name_H-M   'P 1'
#
loop_
_entity.id
_entity.type
_entity.pdbx_description
1 polymer ?
#
loop_
_entity_poly.entity_id
_entity_poly.type
_entity_poly.pdbx_seq_one_letter_code
_entity_poly.pdbx_strand_id
1 'polypeptide(L)'
;MDLDQLHTLGTELECWLRMRVHPIAVKLLRSEEEVPEGAIIPTRDWGHKYSLCQAFAKAQRDGLTIAMFKKDHWCPEPVLGLGFAERIPYFLEGHHRFPDSVRTLEGASYWCKNMPHLEYGKYQGIVSAPINTCNFIPDVIVMHVNGMQTSQLLIIRNWIDGKDLHCQLSGHAACVYAVVPPLLKRECTVAIPCKGDRRLAFAQDDEIIFSLIPEMLPDFVEGTKFLQKHNWGIPMIQEYKEEYDLKRGYAKLGEMLGMDMKISPPRPQKYQKY
;
A
#
# COMPACT_ATOMS: atom_id res chain seq x y z
N MET A 1 -18.64 -7.12 -5.34
CA MET A 1 -18.20 -7.86 -4.15
C MET A 1 -19.03 -7.37 -2.98
N ASP A 2 -19.67 -8.28 -2.25
CA ASP A 2 -20.36 -7.98 -0.99
C ASP A 2 -19.38 -8.00 0.20
N LEU A 3 -19.88 -7.73 1.41
CA LEU A 3 -19.04 -7.68 2.62
C LEU A 3 -18.47 -9.06 2.97
N ASP A 4 -19.27 -10.12 2.87
CA ASP A 4 -18.83 -11.48 3.23
C ASP A 4 -17.68 -11.94 2.33
N GLN A 5 -17.77 -11.67 1.03
CA GLN A 5 -16.71 -11.95 0.07
C GLN A 5 -15.48 -11.07 0.32
N LEU A 6 -15.66 -9.78 0.62
CA LEU A 6 -14.55 -8.87 0.97
C LEU A 6 -13.80 -9.36 2.19
N HIS A 7 -14.51 -9.74 3.26
CA HIS A 7 -13.92 -10.21 4.51
C HIS A 7 -13.15 -11.51 4.30
N THR A 8 -13.74 -12.44 3.54
CA THR A 8 -13.12 -13.73 3.21
C THR A 8 -11.82 -13.50 2.43
N LEU A 9 -11.87 -12.75 1.34
CA LEU A 9 -10.69 -12.50 0.50
C LEU A 9 -9.61 -11.69 1.22
N GLY A 10 -10.01 -10.69 2.02
CA GLY A 10 -9.09 -9.91 2.83
C GLY A 10 -8.35 -10.78 3.85
N THR A 11 -9.08 -11.67 4.53
CA THR A 11 -8.52 -12.66 5.46
C THR A 11 -7.59 -13.64 4.75
N GLU A 12 -7.99 -14.16 3.59
CA GLU A 12 -7.13 -15.05 2.81
C GLU A 12 -5.82 -14.36 2.39
N LEU A 13 -5.89 -13.13 1.88
CA LEU A 13 -4.72 -12.37 1.45
C LEU A 13 -3.75 -12.12 2.62
N GLU A 14 -4.29 -11.70 3.77
CA GLU A 14 -3.54 -11.49 5.01
C GLU A 14 -2.82 -12.77 5.44
N CYS A 15 -3.53 -13.91 5.45
CA CYS A 15 -3.00 -15.21 5.86
C CYS A 15 -1.91 -15.71 4.91
N TRP A 16 -2.17 -15.68 3.59
CA TRP A 16 -1.22 -16.17 2.58
C TRP A 16 0.07 -15.36 2.56
N LEU A 17 -0.01 -14.04 2.76
CA LEU A 17 1.15 -13.18 2.83
C LEU A 17 1.78 -13.13 4.23
N ARG A 18 1.18 -13.78 5.23
CA ARG A 18 1.64 -13.77 6.63
C ARG A 18 1.87 -12.35 7.13
N MET A 19 0.92 -11.46 6.87
CA MET A 19 1.07 -10.07 7.28
C MET A 19 1.09 -9.95 8.79
N ARG A 20 1.85 -8.98 9.29
CA ARG A 20 1.99 -8.73 10.72
C ARG A 20 0.82 -7.94 11.30
N VAL A 21 0.19 -7.12 10.47
CA VAL A 21 -0.94 -6.27 10.82
C VAL A 21 -2.02 -6.41 9.75
N HIS A 22 -3.28 -6.13 10.10
CA HIS A 22 -4.38 -6.30 9.16
C HIS A 22 -4.24 -5.39 7.93
N PRO A 23 -4.58 -5.86 6.72
CA PRO A 23 -4.98 -4.97 5.62
C PRO A 23 -6.16 -4.11 6.10
N ILE A 24 -6.17 -2.84 5.74
CA ILE A 24 -7.30 -1.95 6.06
C ILE A 24 -8.11 -1.61 4.82
N ALA A 25 -9.42 -1.68 4.99
CA ALA A 25 -10.42 -1.11 4.11
C ALA A 25 -10.47 0.41 4.34
N VAL A 26 -10.27 1.20 3.29
CA VAL A 26 -10.31 2.67 3.32
C VAL A 26 -11.41 3.16 2.39
N LYS A 27 -12.28 4.03 2.89
CA LYS A 27 -13.37 4.64 2.13
C LYS A 27 -13.40 6.15 2.33
N LEU A 28 -13.64 6.90 1.26
CA LEU A 28 -13.88 8.34 1.33
C LEU A 28 -15.36 8.62 1.59
N LEU A 29 -15.61 9.58 2.46
CA LEU A 29 -16.95 9.97 2.89
C LEU A 29 -17.31 11.31 2.25
N ARG A 30 -18.48 11.38 1.62
CA ARG A 30 -19.01 12.63 1.06
C ARG A 30 -19.64 13.52 2.12
N SER A 31 -20.02 12.94 3.25
CA SER A 31 -20.76 13.62 4.32
C SER A 31 -20.62 12.88 5.66
N GLU A 32 -21.05 13.49 6.77
CA GLU A 32 -21.03 12.84 8.10
C GLU A 32 -22.05 11.69 8.20
N GLU A 33 -23.09 11.70 7.35
CA GLU A 33 -24.14 10.67 7.29
C GLU A 33 -23.64 9.34 6.71
N GLU A 34 -22.52 9.35 5.98
CA GLU A 34 -21.89 8.13 5.44
C GLU A 34 -20.98 7.42 6.46
N VAL A 35 -20.81 7.98 7.66
CA VAL A 35 -19.98 7.38 8.72
C VAL A 35 -20.58 6.02 9.12
N PRO A 36 -19.81 4.92 9.03
CA PRO A 36 -20.32 3.61 9.41
C PRO A 36 -20.65 3.52 10.90
N GLU A 37 -21.66 2.70 11.22
CA GLU A 37 -22.06 2.48 12.61
C GLU A 37 -20.88 1.98 13.47
N GLY A 38 -20.74 2.53 14.67
CA GLY A 38 -19.66 2.20 15.59
C GLY A 38 -18.30 2.82 15.26
N ALA A 39 -18.18 3.59 14.17
CA ALA A 39 -16.93 4.27 13.84
C ALA A 39 -16.57 5.35 14.88
N ILE A 40 -15.31 5.34 15.29
CA ILE A 40 -14.72 6.34 16.17
C ILE A 40 -14.38 7.60 15.36
N ILE A 41 -14.73 8.76 15.87
CA ILE A 41 -14.30 10.08 15.37
C ILE A 41 -13.39 10.70 16.44
N PRO A 42 -12.08 10.90 16.18
CA PRO A 42 -11.11 11.28 17.21
C PRO A 42 -11.51 12.48 18.08
N THR A 43 -11.99 13.57 17.47
CA THR A 43 -12.38 14.75 18.27
C THR A 43 -13.65 14.55 19.06
N ARG A 44 -14.59 13.73 18.57
CA ARG A 44 -15.86 13.42 19.25
C ARG A 44 -15.63 12.46 20.42
N ASP A 45 -14.94 11.36 20.18
CA ASP A 45 -14.89 10.24 21.13
C ASP A 45 -13.63 10.23 21.99
N TRP A 46 -12.52 10.79 21.51
CA TRP A 46 -11.25 10.86 22.26
C TRP A 46 -10.91 12.29 22.71
N GLY A 47 -11.66 13.30 22.26
CA GLY A 47 -11.43 14.70 22.63
C GLY A 47 -10.13 15.30 22.06
N HIS A 48 -9.45 14.61 21.14
CA HIS A 48 -8.15 15.01 20.61
C HIS A 48 -8.05 14.77 19.09
N LYS A 49 -7.17 15.53 18.44
CA LYS A 49 -6.85 15.36 17.02
C LYS A 49 -5.83 14.24 16.82
N TYR A 50 -5.82 13.64 15.64
CA TYR A 50 -4.93 12.54 15.28
C TYR A 50 -4.29 12.73 13.90
N SER A 51 -3.13 12.12 13.68
CA SER A 51 -2.58 12.03 12.31
C SER A 51 -3.23 10.86 11.59
N LEU A 52 -3.52 11.01 10.29
CA LEU A 52 -4.18 9.95 9.51
C LEU A 52 -3.40 8.62 9.52
N CYS A 53 -2.07 8.68 9.46
CA CYS A 53 -1.22 7.48 9.61
C CYS A 53 -1.43 6.75 10.94
N GLN A 54 -1.65 7.48 12.03
CA GLN A 54 -1.92 6.87 13.32
C GLN A 54 -3.32 6.24 13.36
N ALA A 55 -4.31 6.83 12.70
CA ALA A 55 -5.63 6.21 12.54
C ALA A 55 -5.53 4.91 11.73
N PHE A 56 -4.77 4.90 10.64
CA PHE A 56 -4.48 3.67 9.90
C PHE A 56 -3.79 2.63 10.78
N ALA A 57 -2.76 3.02 11.53
CA ALA A 57 -2.08 2.12 12.45
C ALA A 57 -3.00 1.50 13.51
N LYS A 58 -3.92 2.29 14.08
CA LYS A 58 -4.91 1.79 15.05
C LYS A 58 -5.95 0.88 14.40
N ALA A 59 -6.37 1.16 13.16
CA ALA A 59 -7.20 0.22 12.41
C ALA A 59 -6.44 -1.10 12.18
N GLN A 60 -5.19 -1.04 11.75
CA GLN A 60 -4.37 -2.23 11.43
C GLN A 60 -4.01 -3.09 12.65
N ARG A 61 -3.74 -2.47 13.80
CA ARG A 61 -3.18 -3.15 15.00
C ARG A 61 -4.20 -3.35 16.11
N ASP A 62 -5.09 -2.38 16.30
CA ASP A 62 -6.06 -2.39 17.40
C ASP A 62 -7.46 -2.83 16.93
N GLY A 63 -7.64 -3.06 15.63
CA GLY A 63 -8.91 -3.51 15.05
C GLY A 63 -9.99 -2.44 14.99
N LEU A 64 -9.64 -1.16 15.14
CA LEU A 64 -10.63 -0.08 15.27
C LEU A 64 -11.16 0.40 13.91
N THR A 65 -12.45 0.75 13.88
CA THR A 65 -13.02 1.53 12.78
C THR A 65 -12.95 3.01 13.14
N ILE A 66 -12.24 3.81 12.35
CA ILE A 66 -11.98 5.23 12.64
C ILE A 66 -12.34 6.07 11.42
N ALA A 67 -13.25 7.03 11.61
CA ALA A 67 -13.57 8.07 10.65
C ALA A 67 -12.90 9.40 11.04
N MET A 68 -12.39 10.13 10.06
CA MET A 68 -11.73 11.42 10.26
C MET A 68 -12.22 12.45 9.24
N PHE A 69 -12.58 13.62 9.75
CA PHE A 69 -12.92 14.81 8.98
C PHE A 69 -11.81 15.86 9.14
N LYS A 70 -11.91 16.98 8.42
CA LYS A 70 -10.94 18.09 8.50
C LYS A 70 -10.58 18.49 9.94
N LYS A 71 -11.57 18.53 10.85
CA LYS A 71 -11.40 18.92 12.27
C LYS A 71 -10.57 17.92 13.08
N ASP A 72 -10.57 16.65 12.69
CA ASP A 72 -9.90 15.55 13.40
C ASP A 72 -8.42 15.45 13.10
N HIS A 73 -7.96 16.06 12.01
CA HIS A 73 -6.58 15.94 11.56
C HIS A 73 -5.63 16.83 12.36
N TRP A 74 -4.52 16.23 12.83
CA TRP A 74 -3.36 16.95 13.33
C TRP A 74 -2.33 17.24 12.23
N CYS A 75 -2.23 16.37 11.22
CA CYS A 75 -1.37 16.56 10.06
C CYS A 75 -2.16 17.25 8.92
N PRO A 76 -1.68 18.37 8.36
CA PRO A 76 -2.40 19.10 7.30
C PRO A 76 -2.25 18.47 5.90
N GLU A 77 -1.23 17.65 5.66
CA GLU A 77 -0.98 17.02 4.35
C GLU A 77 -2.16 16.18 3.84
N PRO A 78 -2.76 15.26 4.64
CA PRO A 78 -3.95 14.55 4.21
C PRO A 78 -5.17 15.44 4.01
N VAL A 79 -5.31 16.55 4.77
CA VAL A 79 -6.42 17.49 4.56
C VAL A 79 -6.38 18.10 3.15
N LEU A 80 -5.17 18.41 2.66
CA LEU A 80 -4.96 18.93 1.31
C LEU A 80 -4.99 17.83 0.24
N GLY A 81 -4.33 16.70 0.51
CA GLY A 81 -4.24 15.57 -0.42
C GLY A 81 -5.59 14.88 -0.66
N LEU A 82 -6.44 14.77 0.35
CA LEU A 82 -7.77 14.16 0.22
C LEU A 82 -8.85 15.14 -0.25
N GLY A 83 -8.49 16.42 -0.49
CA GLY A 83 -9.44 17.42 -0.99
C GLY A 83 -10.41 17.96 0.07
N PHE A 84 -10.08 17.85 1.36
CA PHE A 84 -10.90 18.41 2.45
C PHE A 84 -10.71 19.92 2.63
N ALA A 85 -9.67 20.49 2.02
CA ALA A 85 -9.44 21.92 1.92
C ALA A 85 -8.75 22.28 0.60
N GLU A 86 -8.93 23.52 0.16
CA GLU A 86 -8.21 24.06 -0.99
C GLU A 86 -6.69 24.10 -0.74
N ARG A 87 -5.92 23.82 -1.79
CA ARG A 87 -4.46 23.97 -1.80
C ARG A 87 -4.10 25.45 -1.96
N ILE A 88 -4.07 26.15 -0.83
CA ILE A 88 -3.82 27.61 -0.76
C ILE A 88 -2.40 28.01 -1.21
N PRO A 89 -2.16 29.28 -1.62
CA PRO A 89 -0.85 29.77 -2.06
C PRO A 89 0.29 29.46 -1.09
N TYR A 90 0.07 29.61 0.22
CA TYR A 90 1.08 29.31 1.24
C TYR A 90 1.61 27.86 1.17
N PHE A 91 0.73 26.91 0.87
CA PHE A 91 1.11 25.52 0.62
C PHE A 91 1.81 25.36 -0.73
N LEU A 92 1.23 25.90 -1.81
CA LEU A 92 1.74 25.73 -3.18
C LEU A 92 3.11 26.39 -3.39
N GLU A 93 3.41 27.44 -2.64
CA GLU A 93 4.71 28.11 -2.62
C GLU A 93 5.74 27.38 -1.74
N GLY A 94 5.31 26.41 -0.92
CA GLY A 94 6.21 25.56 -0.14
C GLY A 94 6.67 26.12 1.21
N HIS A 95 6.04 27.19 1.71
CA HIS A 95 6.46 27.88 2.93
C HIS A 95 6.40 27.01 4.19
N HIS A 96 5.51 26.01 4.23
CA HIS A 96 5.43 25.07 5.36
C HIS A 96 6.60 24.07 5.44
N ARG A 97 7.48 24.05 4.44
CA ARG A 97 8.59 23.08 4.33
C ARG A 97 9.96 23.71 4.25
N PHE A 98 10.04 24.90 3.67
CA PHE A 98 11.28 25.68 3.62
C PHE A 98 11.41 26.53 4.89
N PRO A 99 12.60 26.60 5.52
CA PRO A 99 13.84 25.88 5.19
C PRO A 99 13.97 24.51 5.88
N ASP A 100 13.02 24.12 6.72
CA ASP A 100 13.16 23.02 7.69
C ASP A 100 13.41 21.64 7.06
N SER A 101 12.72 21.32 5.97
CA SER A 101 12.73 20.00 5.33
C SER A 101 13.10 20.03 3.86
N VAL A 102 13.18 21.23 3.26
CA VAL A 102 13.59 21.43 1.87
C VAL A 102 14.49 22.66 1.78
N ARG A 103 15.63 22.50 1.08
CA ARG A 103 16.72 23.47 1.04
C ARG A 103 16.37 24.81 0.37
N THR A 104 15.46 24.82 -0.60
CA THR A 104 15.05 26.04 -1.31
C THR A 104 13.53 26.14 -1.42
N LEU A 105 13.02 27.36 -1.53
CA LEU A 105 11.58 27.59 -1.65
C LEU A 105 11.04 27.02 -2.97
N GLU A 106 11.81 27.10 -4.06
CA GLU A 106 11.42 26.51 -5.36
C GLU A 106 11.28 24.99 -5.26
N GLY A 107 12.23 24.33 -4.58
CA GLY A 107 12.16 22.88 -4.35
C GLY A 107 10.96 22.50 -3.47
N ALA A 108 10.64 23.31 -2.48
CA ALA A 108 9.47 23.11 -1.64
C ALA A 108 8.18 23.26 -2.47
N SER A 109 8.06 24.33 -3.25
CA SER A 109 6.94 24.56 -4.17
C SER A 109 6.77 23.42 -5.17
N TYR A 110 7.87 22.90 -5.73
CA TYR A 110 7.85 21.78 -6.67
C TYR A 110 7.21 20.53 -6.05
N TRP A 111 7.64 20.12 -4.85
CA TRP A 111 7.02 18.99 -4.16
C TRP A 111 5.54 19.23 -3.87
N CYS A 112 5.18 20.44 -3.43
CA CYS A 112 3.80 20.78 -3.10
C CYS A 112 2.88 20.66 -4.30
N LYS A 113 3.35 21.12 -5.48
CA LYS A 113 2.62 21.00 -6.76
C LYS A 113 2.49 19.55 -7.22
N ASN A 114 3.55 18.76 -7.04
CA ASN A 114 3.61 17.35 -7.44
C ASN A 114 2.87 16.39 -6.51
N MET A 115 2.59 16.75 -5.26
CA MET A 115 1.88 15.87 -4.32
C MET A 115 0.51 15.45 -4.93
N PRO A 116 0.21 14.14 -4.99
CA PRO A 116 -1.07 13.68 -5.49
C PRO A 116 -2.19 14.23 -4.60
N HIS A 117 -3.29 14.63 -5.23
CA HIS A 117 -4.41 15.21 -4.52
C HIS A 117 -5.73 14.91 -5.23
N LEU A 118 -6.80 14.85 -4.45
CA LEU A 118 -8.17 14.80 -4.96
C LEU A 118 -8.72 16.21 -5.17
N GLU A 119 -9.77 16.30 -5.97
CA GLU A 119 -10.52 17.53 -6.18
C GLU A 119 -11.11 18.03 -4.84
N TYR A 120 -10.97 19.33 -4.58
CA TYR A 120 -11.52 19.95 -3.39
C TYR A 120 -13.06 19.90 -3.39
N GLY A 121 -13.64 19.61 -2.23
CA GLY A 121 -15.09 19.66 -2.01
C GLY A 121 -15.84 18.39 -2.43
N LYS A 122 -15.16 17.41 -3.05
CA LYS A 122 -15.77 16.13 -3.43
C LYS A 122 -16.04 15.21 -2.24
N TYR A 123 -15.16 15.24 -1.25
CA TYR A 123 -15.23 14.42 -0.03
C TYR A 123 -15.01 15.29 1.20
N GLN A 124 -15.62 14.90 2.32
CA GLN A 124 -15.54 15.63 3.59
C GLN A 124 -14.77 14.83 4.66
N GLY A 125 -14.71 13.51 4.52
CA GLY A 125 -14.03 12.64 5.45
C GLY A 125 -13.46 11.37 4.83
N ILE A 126 -12.83 10.57 5.66
CA ILE A 126 -12.24 9.27 5.34
C ILE A 126 -12.49 8.32 6.50
N VAL A 127 -12.81 7.06 6.22
CA VAL A 127 -12.92 6.00 7.23
C VAL A 127 -11.96 4.86 6.90
N SER A 128 -11.36 4.29 7.94
CA SER A 128 -10.51 3.11 7.85
C SER A 128 -10.87 2.07 8.91
N ALA A 129 -10.87 0.79 8.54
CA ALA A 129 -11.12 -0.35 9.42
C ALA A 129 -10.36 -1.58 8.91
N PRO A 130 -10.10 -2.61 9.73
CA PRO A 130 -9.63 -3.91 9.24
C PRO A 130 -10.54 -4.44 8.13
N ILE A 131 -9.96 -4.96 7.06
CA ILE A 131 -10.74 -5.46 5.92
C ILE A 131 -11.66 -6.62 6.29
N ASN A 132 -11.31 -7.40 7.31
CA ASN A 132 -12.05 -8.59 7.76
C ASN A 132 -13.23 -8.27 8.70
N THR A 133 -13.37 -7.02 9.16
CA THR A 133 -14.44 -6.61 10.08
C THR A 133 -15.15 -5.33 9.68
N CYS A 134 -14.78 -4.69 8.57
CA CYS A 134 -15.39 -3.43 8.13
C CYS A 134 -16.87 -3.64 7.73
N ASN A 135 -17.75 -2.71 8.11
CA ASN A 135 -19.17 -2.72 7.74
C ASN A 135 -19.48 -1.80 6.55
N PHE A 136 -18.47 -1.56 5.70
CA PHE A 136 -18.57 -0.75 4.48
C PHE A 136 -17.71 -1.36 3.38
N ILE A 137 -18.10 -1.11 2.11
CA ILE A 137 -17.27 -1.46 0.96
C ILE A 137 -16.19 -0.37 0.77
N PRO A 138 -14.89 -0.70 0.80
CA PRO A 138 -13.81 0.26 0.63
C PRO A 138 -13.72 0.79 -0.80
N ASP A 139 -13.06 1.94 -0.96
CA ASP A 139 -12.61 2.44 -2.26
C ASP A 139 -11.15 2.02 -2.54
N VAL A 140 -10.35 1.81 -1.49
CA VAL A 140 -8.96 1.37 -1.53
C VAL A 140 -8.68 0.41 -0.37
N ILE A 141 -7.86 -0.60 -0.62
CA ILE A 141 -7.30 -1.48 0.40
C ILE A 141 -5.84 -1.08 0.58
N VAL A 142 -5.44 -0.77 1.82
CA VAL A 142 -4.07 -0.34 2.16
C VAL A 142 -3.42 -1.38 3.07
N MET A 143 -2.21 -1.79 2.71
CA MET A 143 -1.43 -2.81 3.42
C MET A 143 -0.05 -2.27 3.77
N HIS A 144 0.38 -2.48 5.01
CA HIS A 144 1.78 -2.34 5.40
C HIS A 144 2.42 -3.72 5.28
N VAL A 145 3.33 -3.85 4.31
CA VAL A 145 3.95 -5.11 3.90
C VAL A 145 5.47 -4.95 3.90
N ASN A 146 6.21 -6.02 4.14
CA ASN A 146 7.66 -5.96 4.03
C ASN A 146 8.14 -6.09 2.57
N GLY A 147 9.45 -6.00 2.36
CA GLY A 147 10.06 -6.15 1.03
C GLY A 147 9.70 -7.46 0.31
N MET A 148 9.69 -8.59 1.03
CA MET A 148 9.36 -9.91 0.46
C MET A 148 7.89 -9.99 0.01
N GLN A 149 6.97 -9.54 0.86
CA GLN A 149 5.54 -9.46 0.54
C GLN A 149 5.29 -8.51 -0.64
N THR A 150 6.00 -7.38 -0.68
CA THR A 150 5.94 -6.43 -1.81
C THR A 150 6.38 -7.10 -3.11
N SER A 151 7.50 -7.84 -3.11
CA SER A 151 7.95 -8.59 -4.29
C SER A 151 6.90 -9.60 -4.77
N GLN A 152 6.23 -10.32 -3.87
CA GLN A 152 5.15 -11.23 -4.28
C GLN A 152 3.96 -10.51 -4.89
N LEU A 153 3.52 -9.40 -4.28
CA LEU A 153 2.43 -8.58 -4.81
C LEU A 153 2.75 -8.03 -6.21
N LEU A 154 4.01 -7.66 -6.48
CA LEU A 154 4.46 -7.25 -7.81
C LEU A 154 4.51 -8.42 -8.79
N ILE A 155 5.02 -9.59 -8.39
CA ILE A 155 5.00 -10.79 -9.24
C ILE A 155 3.57 -11.18 -9.58
N ILE A 156 2.63 -11.08 -8.63
CA ILE A 156 1.20 -11.31 -8.85
C ILE A 156 0.66 -10.31 -9.86
N ARG A 157 1.03 -9.03 -9.76
CA ARG A 157 0.64 -8.03 -10.75
C ARG A 157 1.11 -8.41 -12.16
N ASN A 158 2.38 -8.81 -12.31
CA ASN A 158 2.90 -9.30 -13.60
C ASN A 158 2.24 -10.62 -14.03
N TRP A 159 1.84 -11.49 -13.10
CA TRP A 159 1.12 -12.72 -13.42
C TRP A 159 -0.29 -12.44 -13.97
N ILE A 160 -0.99 -11.43 -13.44
CA ILE A 160 -2.32 -11.03 -13.89
C ILE A 160 -2.31 -10.53 -15.34
N ASP A 161 -1.42 -9.59 -15.68
CA ASP A 161 -1.42 -8.97 -17.01
C ASP A 161 -0.05 -8.58 -17.59
N GLY A 162 1.04 -8.99 -16.95
CA GLY A 162 2.41 -8.72 -17.39
C GLY A 162 2.92 -7.31 -17.10
N LYS A 163 2.12 -6.40 -16.55
CA LYS A 163 2.49 -4.99 -16.42
C LYS A 163 3.29 -4.68 -15.16
N ASP A 164 4.23 -3.76 -15.29
CA ASP A 164 4.94 -3.14 -14.16
C ASP A 164 4.12 -2.02 -13.51
N LEU A 165 4.54 -1.58 -12.31
CA LEU A 165 3.95 -0.43 -11.62
C LEU A 165 4.80 0.83 -11.77
N HIS A 166 4.14 1.92 -12.18
CA HIS A 166 4.76 3.24 -12.26
C HIS A 166 4.26 4.12 -11.11
N CYS A 167 5.01 4.08 -10.00
CA CYS A 167 4.68 4.78 -8.76
C CYS A 167 5.51 6.05 -8.58
N GLN A 168 4.85 7.11 -8.11
CA GLN A 168 5.53 8.30 -7.59
C GLN A 168 5.86 8.03 -6.12
N LEU A 169 7.14 7.98 -5.79
CA LEU A 169 7.60 7.70 -4.42
C LEU A 169 8.01 9.01 -3.73
N SER A 170 7.65 9.13 -2.45
CA SER A 170 8.04 10.26 -1.60
C SER A 170 8.25 9.79 -0.16
N GLY A 171 9.19 10.41 0.55
CA GLY A 171 9.38 10.24 1.99
C GLY A 171 8.39 11.05 2.84
N HIS A 172 7.33 11.57 2.22
CA HIS A 172 6.36 12.51 2.79
C HIS A 172 4.93 12.12 2.42
N ALA A 173 3.95 12.58 3.22
CA ALA A 173 2.53 12.35 2.98
C ALA A 173 2.16 10.90 2.65
N ALA A 174 2.80 9.90 3.26
CA ALA A 174 2.65 8.48 2.88
C ALA A 174 1.18 8.02 2.84
N CYS A 175 0.34 8.47 3.80
CA CYS A 175 -1.10 8.21 3.79
C CYS A 175 -1.82 8.77 2.55
N VAL A 176 -1.39 9.91 2.01
CA VAL A 176 -1.91 10.47 0.75
C VAL A 176 -1.42 9.66 -0.44
N TYR A 177 -0.13 9.32 -0.50
CA TYR A 177 0.45 8.51 -1.59
C TYR A 177 -0.07 7.07 -1.60
N ALA A 178 -0.55 6.55 -0.47
CA ALA A 178 -1.21 5.25 -0.39
C ALA A 178 -2.66 5.29 -0.89
N VAL A 179 -3.39 6.39 -0.66
CA VAL A 179 -4.84 6.46 -0.94
C VAL A 179 -5.16 7.13 -2.27
N VAL A 180 -4.53 8.26 -2.58
CA VAL A 180 -4.94 9.10 -3.71
C VAL A 180 -4.56 8.52 -5.08
N PRO A 181 -3.31 8.07 -5.31
CA PRO A 181 -2.94 7.47 -6.60
C PRO A 181 -3.82 6.29 -7.05
N PRO A 182 -4.14 5.28 -6.20
CA PRO A 182 -4.97 4.16 -6.66
C PRO A 182 -6.40 4.60 -6.98
N LEU A 183 -6.95 5.61 -6.30
CA LEU A 183 -8.26 6.17 -6.62
C LEU A 183 -8.29 6.86 -7.98
N LEU A 184 -7.27 7.67 -8.29
CA LEU A 184 -7.21 8.42 -9.54
C LEU A 184 -6.89 7.54 -10.74
N LYS A 185 -5.93 6.61 -10.57
CA LYS A 185 -5.45 5.75 -11.66
C LYS A 185 -6.27 4.48 -11.84
N ARG A 186 -7.03 4.07 -10.81
CA ARG A 186 -7.76 2.79 -10.77
C ARG A 186 -6.81 1.59 -10.96
N GLU A 187 -5.64 1.67 -10.33
CA GLU A 187 -4.57 0.67 -10.34
C GLU A 187 -4.00 0.50 -8.94
N CYS A 188 -3.26 -0.59 -8.68
CA CYS A 188 -2.50 -0.71 -7.44
C CYS A 188 -1.26 0.21 -7.44
N THR A 189 -0.77 0.56 -6.26
CA THR A 189 0.40 1.42 -6.08
C THR A 189 1.27 0.96 -4.92
N VAL A 190 2.53 1.38 -4.96
CA VAL A 190 3.47 1.35 -3.86
C VAL A 190 3.71 2.76 -3.34
N ALA A 191 3.77 2.91 -2.02
CA ALA A 191 4.21 4.10 -1.33
C ALA A 191 5.22 3.73 -0.22
N ILE A 192 6.03 4.69 0.22
CA ILE A 192 7.04 4.48 1.25
C ILE A 192 6.59 5.19 2.53
N PRO A 193 6.66 4.54 3.72
CA PRO A 193 6.36 5.17 4.99
C PRO A 193 7.16 6.46 5.19
N CYS A 194 6.44 7.55 5.47
CA CYS A 194 7.03 8.85 5.72
C CYS A 194 7.50 8.98 7.18
N LYS A 195 8.16 10.10 7.51
CA LYS A 195 8.59 10.40 8.90
C LYS A 195 7.45 10.27 9.91
N GLY A 196 6.25 10.78 9.59
CA GLY A 196 5.09 10.70 10.49
C GLY A 196 4.61 9.26 10.69
N ASP A 197 4.58 8.49 9.62
CA ASP A 197 4.16 7.09 9.64
C ASP A 197 5.12 6.21 10.45
N ARG A 198 6.43 6.38 10.24
CA ARG A 198 7.46 5.67 11.02
C ARG A 198 7.47 6.09 12.49
N ARG A 199 7.54 7.40 12.76
CA ARG A 199 7.76 7.92 14.12
C ARG A 199 6.52 7.88 15.00
N LEU A 200 5.34 8.11 14.43
CA LEU A 200 4.09 8.28 15.19
C LEU A 200 3.13 7.10 15.02
N ALA A 201 3.19 6.41 13.88
CA ALA A 201 2.32 5.28 13.54
C ALA A 201 3.06 3.92 13.53
N PHE A 202 4.32 3.92 13.98
CA PHE A 202 5.16 2.73 14.19
C PHE A 202 5.40 1.87 12.94
N ALA A 203 5.37 2.47 11.74
CA ALA A 203 5.82 1.78 10.53
C ALA A 203 7.31 1.42 10.65
N GLN A 204 7.66 0.17 10.35
CA GLN A 204 9.00 -0.39 10.56
C GLN A 204 9.94 -0.16 9.39
N ASP A 205 11.23 -0.35 9.63
CA ASP A 205 12.31 -0.17 8.65
C ASP A 205 12.16 -1.03 7.40
N ASP A 206 11.57 -2.21 7.53
CA ASP A 206 11.31 -3.14 6.42
C ASP A 206 9.94 -2.95 5.76
N GLU A 207 9.05 -2.12 6.34
CA GLU A 207 7.71 -1.89 5.82
C GLU A 207 7.68 -0.91 4.64
N ILE A 208 6.86 -1.29 3.67
CA ILE A 208 6.44 -0.61 2.47
C ILE A 208 4.91 -0.59 2.48
N ILE A 209 4.31 0.43 1.90
CA ILE A 209 2.86 0.48 1.76
C ILE A 209 2.49 -0.01 0.36
N PHE A 210 1.65 -1.02 0.27
CA PHE A 210 1.03 -1.46 -0.98
C PHE A 210 -0.47 -1.18 -0.90
N SER A 211 -1.04 -0.63 -1.96
CA SER A 211 -2.46 -0.34 -2.02
C SER A 211 -3.06 -0.84 -3.32
N LEU A 212 -4.28 -1.37 -3.27
CA LEU A 212 -5.02 -1.84 -4.44
C LEU A 212 -6.49 -1.43 -4.34
N ILE A 213 -7.16 -1.37 -5.49
CA ILE A 213 -8.61 -1.15 -5.54
C ILE A 213 -9.35 -2.47 -5.29
N PRO A 214 -10.53 -2.46 -4.65
CA PRO A 214 -11.24 -3.68 -4.23
C PRO A 214 -11.50 -4.68 -5.36
N GLU A 215 -11.66 -4.20 -6.59
CA GLU A 215 -11.91 -5.03 -7.76
C GLU A 215 -10.72 -5.93 -8.13
N MET A 216 -9.50 -5.56 -7.72
CA MET A 216 -8.29 -6.36 -7.94
C MET A 216 -8.09 -7.42 -6.85
N LEU A 217 -8.82 -7.34 -5.72
CA LEU A 217 -8.62 -8.25 -4.58
C LEU A 217 -8.77 -9.74 -4.95
N PRO A 218 -9.79 -10.17 -5.71
CA PRO A 218 -9.93 -11.58 -6.10
C PRO A 218 -8.72 -12.12 -6.87
N ASP A 219 -8.26 -11.38 -7.88
CA ASP A 219 -7.10 -11.79 -8.70
C ASP A 219 -5.82 -11.82 -7.88
N PHE A 220 -5.65 -10.91 -6.91
CA PHE A 220 -4.51 -10.91 -6.02
C PHE A 220 -4.49 -12.12 -5.09
N VAL A 221 -5.65 -12.54 -4.59
CA VAL A 221 -5.80 -13.77 -3.79
C VAL A 221 -5.59 -15.02 -4.63
N GLU A 222 -6.07 -15.05 -5.87
CA GLU A 222 -5.77 -16.15 -6.79
C GLU A 222 -4.27 -16.22 -7.10
N GLY A 223 -3.64 -15.06 -7.32
CA GLY A 223 -2.21 -14.95 -7.55
C GLY A 223 -1.37 -15.47 -6.39
N THR A 224 -1.73 -15.16 -5.13
CA THR A 224 -1.00 -15.72 -3.97
C THR A 224 -1.13 -17.25 -3.91
N LYS A 225 -2.33 -17.79 -4.16
CA LYS A 225 -2.57 -19.24 -4.25
C LYS A 225 -1.76 -19.87 -5.39
N PHE A 226 -1.68 -19.21 -6.54
CA PHE A 226 -0.87 -19.64 -7.67
C PHE A 226 0.61 -19.68 -7.29
N LEU A 227 1.16 -18.61 -6.71
CA LEU A 227 2.55 -18.58 -6.27
C LEU A 227 2.85 -19.67 -5.24
N GLN A 228 1.95 -19.88 -4.27
CA GLN A 228 2.11 -20.93 -3.28
C GLN A 228 2.20 -22.33 -3.92
N LYS A 229 1.30 -22.64 -4.87
CA LYS A 229 1.29 -23.93 -5.58
C LYS A 229 2.59 -24.19 -6.36
N HIS A 230 3.31 -23.14 -6.75
CA HIS A 230 4.56 -23.21 -7.51
C HIS A 230 5.81 -22.99 -6.63
N ASN A 231 5.69 -23.09 -5.30
CA ASN A 231 6.77 -22.85 -4.33
C ASN A 231 7.39 -21.45 -4.40
N TRP A 232 6.63 -20.46 -4.87
CA TRP A 232 7.01 -19.04 -4.93
C TRP A 232 6.29 -18.20 -3.86
N GLY A 233 5.46 -18.82 -3.00
CA GLY A 233 4.72 -18.21 -1.88
C GLY A 233 5.56 -18.01 -0.61
N ILE A 234 4.91 -17.62 0.51
CA ILE A 234 5.60 -17.33 1.79
C ILE A 234 5.43 -18.50 2.79
N PRO A 235 6.51 -19.02 3.40
CA PRO A 235 7.89 -18.55 3.30
C PRO A 235 8.55 -18.88 1.96
N MET A 236 9.29 -17.92 1.40
CA MET A 236 10.07 -18.14 0.19
C MET A 236 11.29 -19.00 0.53
N ILE A 237 11.47 -20.09 -0.22
CA ILE A 237 12.64 -20.97 -0.08
C ILE A 237 13.87 -20.20 -0.57
N GLN A 238 14.86 -20.03 0.30
CA GLN A 238 16.11 -19.37 -0.02
C GLN A 238 17.19 -20.44 -0.21
N GLU A 239 17.81 -20.44 -1.38
CA GLU A 239 18.81 -21.42 -1.78
C GLU A 239 19.85 -20.78 -2.69
N TYR A 240 21.08 -21.27 -2.59
CA TYR A 240 22.13 -20.97 -3.56
C TYR A 240 22.23 -22.14 -4.52
N LYS A 241 22.11 -21.89 -5.82
CA LYS A 241 22.25 -22.90 -6.88
C LYS A 241 23.38 -22.49 -7.81
N GLU A 242 24.30 -23.40 -8.09
CA GLU A 242 25.39 -23.16 -9.05
C GLU A 242 24.82 -23.09 -10.47
N GLU A 243 23.91 -24.02 -10.80
CA GLU A 243 23.09 -24.09 -12.02
C GLU A 243 21.74 -24.71 -11.64
N TYR A 244 20.63 -24.23 -12.20
CA TYR A 244 19.28 -24.66 -11.81
C TYR A 244 18.41 -24.99 -13.01
N ASP A 245 17.43 -25.89 -12.79
CA ASP A 245 16.52 -26.33 -13.83
C ASP A 245 15.70 -25.14 -14.36
N LEU A 246 15.98 -24.77 -15.60
CA LEU A 246 15.26 -23.71 -16.29
C LEU A 246 13.95 -24.25 -16.87
N LYS A 247 12.89 -23.44 -16.78
CA LYS A 247 11.66 -23.71 -17.50
C LYS A 247 11.97 -23.77 -19.01
N ARG A 248 11.36 -24.72 -19.73
CA ARG A 248 11.62 -24.97 -21.16
C ARG A 248 11.65 -23.72 -22.03
N GLY A 249 10.72 -22.79 -21.82
CA GLY A 249 10.68 -21.51 -22.56
C GLY A 249 11.88 -20.61 -22.29
N TYR A 250 12.34 -20.57 -21.03
CA TYR A 250 13.49 -19.77 -20.61
C TYR A 250 14.81 -20.38 -21.11
N ALA A 251 14.93 -21.71 -21.08
CA ALA A 251 16.08 -22.43 -21.66
C ALA A 251 16.19 -22.17 -23.17
N LYS A 252 15.08 -22.32 -23.90
CA LYS A 252 15.02 -22.02 -25.34
C LYS A 252 15.39 -20.57 -25.65
N LEU A 253 14.94 -19.62 -24.83
CA LEU A 253 15.34 -18.22 -24.96
C LEU A 253 16.86 -18.07 -24.84
N GLY A 254 17.47 -18.69 -23.82
CA GLY A 254 18.92 -18.69 -23.66
C GLY A 254 19.67 -19.25 -24.88
N GLU A 255 19.21 -20.38 -25.42
CA GLU A 255 19.77 -20.95 -26.65
C GLU A 255 19.66 -19.99 -27.85
N MET A 256 18.50 -19.34 -28.03
CA MET A 256 18.27 -18.37 -29.10
C MET A 256 19.14 -17.11 -28.96
N LEU A 257 19.49 -16.74 -27.73
CA LEU A 257 20.40 -15.64 -27.44
C LEU A 257 21.89 -16.03 -27.60
N GLY A 258 22.18 -17.29 -27.95
CA GLY A 258 23.54 -17.80 -28.08
C GLY A 258 24.25 -18.05 -26.75
N MET A 259 23.49 -18.17 -25.65
CA MET A 259 24.04 -18.54 -24.33
C MET A 259 24.43 -20.02 -24.30
N ASP A 260 25.49 -20.36 -23.58
CA ASP A 260 25.83 -21.77 -23.30
C ASP A 260 24.88 -22.31 -22.23
N MET A 261 23.86 -23.05 -22.66
CA MET A 261 22.83 -23.63 -21.80
C MET A 261 23.20 -25.04 -21.32
N LYS A 262 24.41 -25.52 -21.61
CA LYS A 262 24.88 -26.82 -21.11
C LYS A 262 25.18 -26.70 -19.61
N ILE A 263 24.66 -27.65 -18.85
CA ILE A 263 25.02 -27.82 -17.44
C ILE A 263 26.52 -28.13 -17.38
N SER A 264 27.27 -27.37 -16.57
CA SER A 264 28.69 -27.59 -16.35
C SER A 264 28.93 -29.03 -15.86
N PRO A 265 30.04 -29.68 -16.26
CA PRO A 265 30.32 -31.07 -15.89
C PRO A 265 30.28 -31.29 -14.37
N PRO A 266 29.85 -32.49 -13.93
CA PRO A 266 29.22 -32.71 -12.64
C PRO A 266 30.18 -32.38 -11.50
N ARG A 267 29.84 -31.33 -10.74
CA ARG A 267 30.29 -31.21 -9.35
C ARG A 267 29.10 -31.62 -8.49
N PRO A 268 29.30 -32.36 -7.39
CA PRO A 268 28.25 -32.54 -6.39
C PRO A 268 27.74 -31.15 -6.03
N GLN A 269 26.45 -30.87 -6.27
CA GLN A 269 25.84 -29.57 -5.96
C GLN A 269 26.05 -29.32 -4.47
N LYS A 270 27.04 -28.47 -4.12
CA LYS A 270 27.44 -28.29 -2.72
C LYS A 270 26.34 -27.66 -1.87
N TYR A 271 25.37 -27.00 -2.52
CA TYR A 271 24.41 -26.11 -1.87
C TYR A 271 22.93 -26.47 -2.11
N GLN A 272 22.64 -27.46 -2.96
CA GLN A 272 21.26 -27.88 -3.26
C GLN A 272 20.85 -28.95 -2.24
N LYS A 273 20.31 -28.52 -1.09
CA LYS A 273 19.92 -29.42 0.01
C LYS A 273 18.44 -29.80 0.03
N TYR A 274 17.60 -29.14 -0.77
CA TYR A 274 16.14 -29.32 -0.80
C TYR A 274 15.59 -29.13 -2.21
#